data_AF-A0A965X6G6-F1
#
_entry.id   AF-A0A965X6G6-F1
#
_cell.length_a   1.000
_cell.length_b   1.000
_cell.length_c   1.000
_cell.angle_alpha   90.00
_cell.angle_beta   90.00
_cell.angle_gamma   90.00
#
_symmetry.space_group_name_H-M   'P 1'
#
loop_
_entity.id
_entity.type
_entity.pdbx_description
1 polymer ?
#
loop_
_entity_poly.entity_id
_entity_poly.type
_entity_poly.pdbx_seq_one_letter_code
_entity_poly.pdbx_strand_id
1 'polypeptide(L)'
;MPWTKPWSETGWQVWGKEAAMKRNTRNYIKAMLALFCAMFLVLCIYLVYIVGAYGARWFTSPYNSRVQAQKNNVQAGRIADRNGALLAYTTESGTRRYSTDKARRRAICHVVGDSYGQTLGAESMFAKYLLGFDQDVADRFMETFSSGVRVGSSVMLTIDADLCDYAYDLMDDYWGAIVMLNYKTGEILCSVSQPTFDPNYMEDYIEGTRELAASAMVNRVTMGKYTPGSTFKTVTLIAALRYLPGVTERTFDCSGALVFDKQTGKFLPDVAVDDSEFVQSSEQAYDRDKEGAEDTGAEPDT
;
A
#
# COMPACT_ATOMS: atom_id res chain seq x y z
N MET A 1 6.60 74.88 66.68
CA MET A 1 5.60 74.02 66.01
C MET A 1 6.10 73.69 64.62
N PRO A 2 6.05 72.42 64.22
CA PRO A 2 6.77 71.87 63.07
C PRO A 2 5.95 72.01 61.77
N TRP A 3 6.64 72.12 60.65
CA TRP A 3 6.08 71.85 59.31
C TRP A 3 6.96 70.79 58.65
N THR A 4 6.55 69.52 58.75
CA THR A 4 7.06 68.41 57.95
C THR A 4 6.15 68.25 56.73
N LYS A 5 6.67 68.49 55.53
CA LYS A 5 6.05 67.99 54.30
C LYS A 5 6.52 66.54 54.08
N PRO A 6 5.63 65.56 53.85
CA PRO A 6 6.04 64.21 53.50
C PRO A 6 6.52 64.21 52.04
N TRP A 7 7.74 63.71 51.82
CA TRP A 7 8.21 63.34 50.48
C TRP A 7 7.47 62.08 50.02
N SER A 8 7.10 62.09 48.74
CA SER A 8 6.13 61.22 48.08
C SER A 8 6.49 59.72 48.02
N GLU A 9 5.50 58.86 48.26
CA GLU A 9 5.54 57.38 48.15
C GLU A 9 5.62 56.83 46.70
N THR A 10 5.99 57.64 45.70
CA THR A 10 5.87 57.26 44.29
C THR A 10 7.08 56.50 43.71
N GLY A 11 8.26 56.58 44.33
CA GLY A 11 9.48 55.90 43.81
C GLY A 11 9.51 54.39 44.04
N TRP A 12 9.12 53.94 45.24
CA TRP A 12 9.18 52.53 45.64
C TRP A 12 8.14 51.66 44.94
N GLN A 13 6.96 52.22 44.63
CA GLN A 13 5.91 51.51 43.89
C GLN A 13 6.25 51.31 42.41
N VAL A 14 6.95 52.26 41.78
CA VAL A 14 7.38 52.15 40.37
C VAL A 14 8.50 51.11 40.22
N TRP A 15 9.52 51.15 41.10
CA TRP A 15 10.60 50.17 41.13
C TRP A 15 10.11 48.74 41.42
N GLY A 16 9.13 48.58 42.33
CA GLY A 16 8.50 47.29 42.61
C GLY A 16 7.75 46.72 41.39
N LYS A 17 7.06 47.57 40.63
CA LYS A 17 6.36 47.18 39.40
C LYS A 17 7.33 46.84 38.26
N GLU A 18 8.42 47.56 38.08
CA GLU A 18 9.46 47.23 37.09
C GLU A 18 10.20 45.91 37.41
N ALA A 19 10.51 45.67 38.68
CA ALA A 19 11.15 44.42 39.12
C ALA A 19 10.18 43.22 39.08
N ALA A 20 8.88 43.43 39.27
CA ALA A 20 7.85 42.42 39.07
C ALA A 20 7.62 42.13 37.57
N MET A 21 7.59 43.16 36.72
CA MET A 21 7.51 43.02 35.26
C MET A 21 8.71 42.22 34.72
N LYS A 22 9.95 42.57 35.08
CA LYS A 22 11.15 41.81 34.69
C LYS A 22 11.14 40.34 35.15
N ARG A 23 10.58 40.05 36.34
CA ARG A 23 10.42 38.67 36.85
C ARG A 23 9.38 37.89 36.04
N ASN A 24 8.25 38.50 35.71
CA ASN A 24 7.22 37.87 34.87
C ASN A 24 7.73 37.62 33.46
N THR A 25 8.39 38.59 32.82
CA THR A 25 9.01 38.41 31.49
C THR A 25 10.03 37.27 31.48
N ARG A 26 10.87 37.13 32.53
CA ARG A 26 11.80 36.00 32.66
C ARG A 26 11.10 34.65 32.82
N ASN A 27 9.96 34.61 33.51
CA ASN A 27 9.16 33.39 33.63
C ASN A 27 8.48 33.03 32.30
N TYR A 28 7.98 34.01 31.55
CA TYR A 28 7.45 33.79 30.19
C TYR A 28 8.54 33.30 29.23
N ILE A 29 9.76 33.85 29.28
CA ILE A 29 10.89 33.37 28.46
C ILE A 29 11.26 31.91 28.81
N LYS A 30 11.32 31.56 30.09
CA LYS A 30 11.58 30.17 30.52
C LYS A 30 10.47 29.22 30.10
N ALA A 31 9.21 29.63 30.20
CA ALA A 31 8.07 28.83 29.77
C ALA A 31 8.07 28.62 28.25
N MET A 32 8.39 29.65 27.46
CA MET A 32 8.50 29.55 26.01
C MET A 32 9.67 28.63 25.60
N LEU A 33 10.83 28.74 26.25
CA LEU A 33 11.96 27.85 26.01
C LEU A 33 11.62 26.40 26.36
N ALA A 34 10.95 26.16 27.50
CA ALA A 34 10.51 24.83 27.89
C ALA A 34 9.52 24.23 26.88
N LEU A 35 8.61 25.04 26.34
CA LEU A 35 7.69 24.63 25.29
C LEU A 35 8.42 24.26 23.99
N PHE A 36 9.40 25.05 23.56
CA PHE A 36 10.23 24.72 22.39
C PHE A 36 11.02 23.43 22.60
N CYS A 37 11.65 23.25 23.77
CA CYS A 37 12.36 22.02 24.10
C CYS A 37 11.42 20.80 24.14
N ALA A 38 10.21 20.96 24.66
CA ALA A 38 9.20 19.90 24.68
C ALA A 38 8.74 19.52 23.26
N MET A 39 8.48 20.50 22.40
CA MET A 39 8.15 20.25 20.99
C MET A 39 9.29 19.55 20.24
N PHE A 40 10.55 19.93 20.50
CA PHE A 40 11.71 19.28 19.91
C PHE A 40 11.87 17.84 20.40
N LEU A 41 11.60 17.57 21.67
CA LEU A 41 11.56 16.22 22.24
C LEU A 41 10.48 15.36 21.58
N VAL A 42 9.27 15.90 21.40
CA VAL A 42 8.18 15.22 20.69
C VAL A 42 8.59 14.92 19.25
N LEU A 43 9.25 15.85 18.56
CA LEU A 43 9.76 15.64 17.21
C LEU A 43 10.83 14.53 17.18
N CYS A 44 11.79 14.53 18.11
CA CYS A 44 12.81 13.49 18.20
C CYS A 44 12.20 12.11 18.47
N ILE A 45 11.24 12.02 19.40
CA ILE A 45 10.51 10.77 19.69
C ILE A 45 9.74 10.32 18.45
N TYR A 46 9.07 11.24 17.75
CA TYR A 46 8.34 10.96 16.53
C TYR A 46 9.26 10.49 15.38
N LEU A 47 10.44 11.09 15.23
CA LEU A 47 11.45 10.64 14.26
C LEU A 47 11.99 9.25 14.60
N VAL A 48 12.31 8.98 15.87
CA VAL A 48 12.72 7.64 16.32
C VAL A 48 11.60 6.63 16.07
N TYR A 49 10.35 6.99 16.35
CA TYR A 49 9.18 6.14 16.08
C TYR A 49 9.03 5.84 14.59
N ILE A 50 9.12 6.85 13.71
CA ILE A 50 9.00 6.63 12.26
C ILE A 50 10.16 5.80 11.72
N VAL A 51 11.40 6.09 12.13
CA VAL A 51 12.57 5.34 11.67
C VAL A 51 12.53 3.90 12.17
N GLY A 52 12.07 3.65 13.40
CA GLY A 52 11.87 2.30 13.92
C GLY A 52 10.74 1.53 13.22
N ALA A 53 9.56 2.15 13.08
CA ALA A 53 8.37 1.49 12.56
C ALA A 53 8.35 1.38 11.02
N TYR A 54 8.84 2.41 10.32
CA TYR A 54 8.80 2.49 8.86
C TYR A 54 10.18 2.45 8.21
N GLY A 55 11.29 2.60 8.95
CA GLY A 55 12.63 2.72 8.36
C GLY A 55 13.02 1.58 7.42
N ALA A 56 12.53 0.36 7.68
CA ALA A 56 12.72 -0.78 6.76
C ALA A 56 12.17 -0.53 5.35
N ARG A 57 11.04 0.19 5.22
CA ARG A 57 10.38 0.49 3.94
C ARG A 57 11.02 1.67 3.19
N TRP A 58 11.60 2.63 3.92
CA TRP A 58 12.26 3.80 3.32
C TRP A 58 13.70 3.49 2.92
N PHE A 59 14.39 2.59 3.65
CA PHE A 59 15.75 2.17 3.32
C PHE A 59 15.79 1.28 2.06
N THR A 60 14.69 0.62 1.69
CA THR A 60 14.62 -0.25 0.50
C THR A 60 14.05 0.44 -0.74
N SER A 61 13.83 1.76 -0.70
CA SER A 61 13.32 2.50 -1.85
C SER A 61 14.24 2.27 -3.07
N PRO A 62 13.70 1.85 -4.24
CA PRO A 62 14.47 1.56 -5.44
C PRO A 62 15.38 2.71 -5.89
N TYR A 63 15.03 3.95 -5.52
CA TYR A 63 15.75 5.17 -5.90
C TYR A 63 16.95 5.52 -5.00
N ASN A 64 17.27 4.72 -3.98
CA ASN A 64 18.42 5.00 -3.11
C ASN A 64 19.72 4.40 -3.70
N SER A 65 20.58 5.26 -4.25
CA SER A 65 21.85 4.88 -4.87
C SER A 65 22.80 4.11 -3.95
N ARG A 66 22.78 4.40 -2.63
CA ARG A 66 23.63 3.71 -1.65
C ARG A 66 23.22 2.26 -1.44
N VAL A 67 21.92 1.98 -1.57
CA VAL A 67 21.35 0.65 -1.38
C VAL A 67 21.52 -0.19 -2.65
N GLN A 68 21.38 0.43 -3.83
CA GLN A 68 21.75 -0.20 -5.10
C GLN A 68 23.23 -0.59 -5.15
N ALA A 69 24.14 0.28 -4.71
CA ALA A 69 25.57 -0.05 -4.64
C ALA A 69 25.87 -1.23 -3.71
N GLN A 70 25.07 -1.40 -2.64
CA GLN A 70 25.19 -2.55 -1.74
C GLN A 70 24.50 -3.82 -2.26
N LYS A 71 23.46 -3.71 -3.11
CA LYS A 71 22.87 -4.86 -3.83
C LYS A 71 23.92 -5.60 -4.67
N ASN A 72 24.89 -4.89 -5.26
CA ASN A 72 25.93 -5.49 -6.09
C ASN A 72 26.92 -6.37 -5.31
N ASN A 73 27.03 -6.19 -3.99
CA ASN A 73 28.00 -6.89 -3.14
C ASN A 73 27.35 -7.95 -2.23
N VAL A 74 26.03 -8.16 -2.32
CA VAL A 74 25.30 -9.12 -1.50
C VAL A 74 24.41 -9.98 -2.40
N GLN A 75 24.53 -11.29 -2.29
CA GLN A 75 23.62 -12.21 -2.97
C GLN A 75 22.28 -12.22 -2.25
N ALA A 76 21.22 -11.84 -2.98
CA ALA A 76 19.88 -11.82 -2.42
C ALA A 76 19.41 -13.24 -2.06
N GLY A 77 18.79 -13.40 -0.90
CA GLY A 77 18.20 -14.67 -0.46
C GLY A 77 17.10 -15.19 -1.39
N ARG A 78 16.66 -16.43 -1.18
CA ARG A 78 15.65 -17.08 -2.04
C ARG A 78 14.24 -16.64 -1.64
N ILE A 79 13.35 -16.53 -2.61
CA ILE A 79 11.91 -16.38 -2.39
C ILE A 79 11.25 -17.68 -2.83
N ALA A 80 10.55 -18.32 -1.91
CA ALA A 80 9.83 -19.55 -2.16
C ALA A 80 8.37 -19.43 -1.76
N ASP A 81 7.53 -20.27 -2.36
CA ASP A 81 6.12 -20.39 -1.99
C ASP A 81 5.94 -21.23 -0.72
N ARG A 82 4.68 -21.42 -0.30
CA ARG A 82 4.36 -22.21 0.90
C ARG A 82 4.77 -23.68 0.83
N ASN A 83 4.91 -24.24 -0.37
CA ASN A 83 5.24 -25.64 -0.65
C ASN A 83 6.75 -25.82 -0.91
N GLY A 84 7.54 -24.73 -0.90
CA GLY A 84 8.97 -24.73 -1.16
C GLY A 84 9.36 -24.56 -2.63
N ALA A 85 8.40 -24.31 -3.52
CA ALA A 85 8.68 -24.00 -4.92
C ALA A 85 9.40 -22.65 -5.05
N LEU A 86 10.45 -22.61 -5.87
CA LEU A 86 11.27 -21.42 -6.03
C LEU A 86 10.64 -20.41 -6.97
N LEU A 87 10.45 -19.20 -6.47
CA LEU A 87 9.85 -18.09 -7.20
C LEU A 87 10.91 -17.10 -7.69
N ALA A 88 11.90 -16.82 -6.84
CA ALA A 88 13.08 -16.05 -7.19
C ALA A 88 14.31 -16.53 -6.41
N TYR A 89 15.47 -16.54 -7.05
CA TYR A 89 16.73 -16.98 -6.45
C TYR A 89 17.93 -16.31 -7.11
N THR A 90 19.05 -16.29 -6.42
CA THR A 90 20.31 -15.77 -6.95
C THR A 90 21.21 -16.95 -7.30
N THR A 91 21.76 -16.93 -8.51
CA THR A 91 22.73 -17.94 -8.99
C THR A 91 24.12 -17.69 -8.40
N GLU A 92 25.01 -18.69 -8.47
CA GLU A 92 26.41 -18.55 -8.00
C GLU A 92 27.16 -17.41 -8.70
N SER A 93 26.78 -17.09 -9.94
CA SER A 93 27.30 -15.94 -10.70
C SER A 93 26.77 -14.57 -10.21
N GLY A 94 25.94 -14.55 -9.16
CA GLY A 94 25.34 -13.32 -8.62
C GLY A 94 24.13 -12.80 -9.41
N THR A 95 23.71 -13.50 -10.47
CA THR A 95 22.57 -13.07 -11.29
C THR A 95 21.25 -13.47 -10.62
N ARG A 96 20.34 -12.52 -10.47
CA ARG A 96 18.96 -12.78 -10.00
C ARG A 96 18.17 -13.50 -11.09
N ARG A 97 17.52 -14.60 -10.75
CA ARG A 97 16.67 -15.40 -11.63
C ARG A 97 15.32 -15.63 -10.98
N TYR A 98 14.31 -15.75 -11.83
CA TYR A 98 12.94 -16.08 -11.44
C TYR A 98 12.64 -17.53 -11.77
N SER A 99 11.45 -18.00 -11.41
CA SER A 99 10.98 -19.35 -11.72
C SER A 99 11.28 -19.75 -13.18
N THR A 100 11.63 -21.01 -13.42
CA THR A 100 11.98 -21.50 -14.76
C THR A 100 10.79 -21.47 -15.72
N ASP A 101 9.58 -21.67 -15.19
CA ASP A 101 8.36 -21.65 -15.97
C ASP A 101 7.88 -20.21 -16.26
N LYS A 102 7.63 -19.93 -17.55
CA LYS A 102 7.17 -18.62 -18.03
C LYS A 102 5.75 -18.32 -17.55
N ALA A 103 4.84 -19.29 -17.56
CA ALA A 103 3.47 -19.09 -17.12
C ALA A 103 3.45 -18.67 -15.66
N ARG A 104 4.15 -19.42 -14.81
CA ARG A 104 4.36 -19.08 -13.40
C ARG A 104 4.93 -17.70 -13.16
N ARG A 105 6.03 -17.35 -13.85
CA ARG A 105 6.64 -16.01 -13.70
C ARG A 105 5.65 -14.88 -13.97
N ARG A 106 4.80 -15.04 -14.99
CA ARG A 106 3.77 -14.06 -15.33
C ARG A 106 2.63 -14.05 -14.31
N ALA A 107 2.16 -15.22 -13.87
CA ALA A 107 1.09 -15.36 -12.89
C ALA A 107 1.42 -14.64 -11.57
N ILE A 108 2.65 -14.77 -11.08
CA ILE A 108 3.09 -14.23 -9.78
C ILE A 108 3.89 -12.92 -9.90
N CYS A 109 3.99 -12.30 -11.09
CA CYS A 109 4.89 -11.17 -11.32
C CYS A 109 4.65 -9.99 -10.35
N HIS A 110 3.40 -9.68 -10.02
CA HIS A 110 3.07 -8.62 -9.06
C HIS A 110 3.26 -9.03 -7.60
N VAL A 111 3.28 -10.33 -7.29
CA VAL A 111 3.54 -10.83 -5.94
C VAL A 111 5.03 -10.84 -5.65
N VAL A 112 5.83 -11.38 -6.57
CA VAL A 112 7.28 -11.43 -6.43
C VAL A 112 7.89 -10.05 -6.69
N GLY A 113 7.40 -9.33 -7.69
CA GLY A 113 7.97 -8.08 -8.17
C GLY A 113 9.21 -8.31 -9.04
N ASP A 114 9.97 -7.24 -9.25
CA ASP A 114 11.19 -7.25 -10.07
C ASP A 114 12.41 -6.74 -9.30
N SER A 115 13.60 -7.01 -9.84
CA SER A 115 14.89 -6.63 -9.25
C SER A 115 15.22 -5.13 -9.39
N TYR A 116 14.65 -4.48 -10.41
CA TYR A 116 14.86 -3.06 -10.73
C TYR A 116 13.96 -2.15 -9.87
N GLY A 117 12.92 -2.71 -9.24
CA GLY A 117 11.99 -2.01 -8.35
C GLY A 117 10.90 -1.23 -9.08
N GLN A 118 10.56 -1.61 -10.31
CA GLN A 118 9.45 -1.00 -11.07
C GLN A 118 8.08 -1.41 -10.51
N THR A 119 7.98 -2.63 -10.02
CA THR A 119 6.78 -3.22 -9.43
C THR A 119 7.02 -3.53 -7.95
N LEU A 120 6.09 -3.06 -7.13
CA LEU A 120 6.13 -3.25 -5.70
C LEU A 120 5.69 -4.67 -5.32
N GLY A 121 6.65 -5.59 -5.20
CA GLY A 121 6.43 -6.98 -4.79
C GLY A 121 7.30 -7.42 -3.60
N ALA A 122 7.38 -8.72 -3.37
CA ALA A 122 8.17 -9.37 -2.33
C ALA A 122 9.66 -8.98 -2.38
N GLU A 123 10.24 -8.84 -3.58
CA GLU A 123 11.61 -8.37 -3.79
C GLU A 123 11.86 -7.02 -3.12
N SER A 124 10.93 -6.06 -3.31
CA SER A 124 11.05 -4.71 -2.75
C SER A 124 10.65 -4.66 -1.27
N MET A 125 9.59 -5.37 -0.89
CA MET A 125 9.06 -5.37 0.47
C MET A 125 9.96 -6.09 1.47
N PHE A 126 10.56 -7.21 1.05
CA PHE A 126 11.45 -8.02 1.89
C PHE A 126 12.93 -7.80 1.58
N ALA A 127 13.29 -6.78 0.79
CA ALA A 127 14.67 -6.43 0.49
C ALA A 127 15.57 -6.32 1.73
N LYS A 128 15.03 -5.87 2.88
CA LYS A 128 15.77 -5.85 4.16
C LYS A 128 16.32 -7.24 4.54
N TYR A 129 15.49 -8.27 4.43
CA TYR A 129 15.86 -9.65 4.76
C TYR A 129 16.67 -10.28 3.63
N LEU A 130 16.21 -10.11 2.40
CA LEU A 130 16.84 -10.65 1.20
C LEU A 130 18.28 -10.15 1.03
N LEU A 131 18.59 -8.92 1.45
CA LEU A 131 19.93 -8.33 1.36
C LEU A 131 20.72 -8.39 2.68
N GLY A 132 20.23 -9.13 3.69
CA GLY A 132 20.96 -9.35 4.94
C GLY A 132 21.16 -8.09 5.79
N PHE A 133 20.29 -7.08 5.67
CA PHE A 133 20.35 -5.87 6.50
C PHE A 133 19.78 -6.06 7.91
N ASP A 134 19.15 -7.20 8.19
CA ASP A 134 18.62 -7.56 9.51
C ASP A 134 19.69 -8.12 10.46
N GLN A 135 20.88 -8.48 9.95
CA GLN A 135 21.96 -9.00 10.80
C GLN A 135 22.61 -7.90 11.64
N ASP A 136 22.95 -8.25 12.88
CA ASP A 136 23.50 -7.35 13.88
C ASP A 136 24.79 -6.69 13.39
N VAL A 137 25.06 -5.46 13.82
CA VAL A 137 26.22 -4.69 13.34
C VAL A 137 27.55 -5.40 13.67
N ALA A 138 27.57 -6.17 14.77
CA ALA A 138 28.71 -6.99 15.17
C ALA A 138 28.96 -8.17 14.22
N ASP A 139 27.90 -8.89 13.83
CA ASP A 139 27.98 -9.98 12.85
C ASP A 139 28.43 -9.46 11.49
N ARG A 140 27.93 -8.29 11.07
CA ARG A 140 28.38 -7.59 9.86
C ARG A 140 29.87 -7.22 9.90
N PHE A 141 30.39 -6.86 11.08
CA PHE A 141 31.80 -6.52 11.24
C PHE A 141 32.68 -7.77 11.20
N MET A 142 32.29 -8.87 11.86
CA MET A 142 33.01 -10.14 11.80
C MET A 142 32.98 -10.77 10.40
N GLU A 143 31.85 -10.69 9.70
CA GLU A 143 31.69 -11.22 8.34
C GLU A 143 32.51 -10.41 7.32
N THR A 144 32.77 -9.12 7.56
CA THR A 144 33.66 -8.31 6.71
C THR A 144 35.13 -8.79 6.75
N PHE A 145 35.54 -9.46 7.83
CA PHE A 145 36.87 -10.07 7.94
C PHE A 145 36.94 -11.50 7.37
N SER A 146 35.79 -12.12 7.06
CA SER A 146 35.71 -13.40 6.36
C SER A 146 35.53 -13.13 4.87
N SER A 147 36.38 -13.69 4.01
CA SER A 147 36.31 -13.48 2.54
C SER A 147 35.12 -14.18 1.85
N GLY A 148 34.05 -14.49 2.60
CA GLY A 148 32.85 -15.14 2.09
C GLY A 148 31.93 -14.16 1.36
N VAL A 149 31.29 -14.62 0.28
CA VAL A 149 30.22 -13.87 -0.38
C VAL A 149 29.03 -13.76 0.58
N ARG A 150 28.57 -12.54 0.84
CA ARG A 150 27.47 -12.29 1.77
C ARG A 150 26.15 -12.73 1.13
N VAL A 151 25.40 -13.59 1.81
CA VAL A 151 24.10 -14.11 1.35
C VAL A 151 23.03 -13.66 2.33
N GLY A 152 21.97 -13.01 1.84
CA GLY A 152 20.86 -12.61 2.69
C GLY A 152 19.88 -13.74 3.00
N SER A 153 18.94 -13.47 3.89
CA SER A 153 17.96 -14.45 4.38
C SER A 153 16.94 -14.80 3.29
N SER A 154 16.49 -16.06 3.29
CA SER A 154 15.41 -16.50 2.40
C SER A 154 14.04 -16.18 3.00
N VAL A 155 13.07 -15.93 2.13
CA VAL A 155 11.69 -15.57 2.49
C VAL A 155 10.74 -16.64 1.94
N MET A 156 9.91 -17.19 2.83
CA MET A 156 8.82 -18.09 2.47
C MET A 156 7.52 -17.29 2.41
N LEU A 157 6.83 -17.31 1.28
CA LEU A 157 5.55 -16.65 1.09
C LEU A 157 4.39 -17.61 1.42
N THR A 158 3.22 -17.05 1.72
CA THR A 158 2.00 -17.83 1.98
C THR A 158 1.29 -18.26 0.70
N ILE A 159 1.65 -17.66 -0.44
CA ILE A 159 1.05 -18.00 -1.73
C ILE A 159 1.36 -19.44 -2.10
N ASP A 160 0.42 -20.04 -2.81
CA ASP A 160 0.58 -21.31 -3.51
C ASP A 160 0.76 -20.99 -5.00
N ALA A 161 1.94 -21.32 -5.54
CA ALA A 161 2.25 -20.95 -6.91
C ALA A 161 1.41 -21.73 -7.93
N ASP A 162 1.08 -22.99 -7.65
CA ASP A 162 0.26 -23.82 -8.56
C ASP A 162 -1.18 -23.27 -8.62
N LEU A 163 -1.69 -22.75 -7.50
CA LEU A 163 -2.98 -22.07 -7.45
C LEU A 163 -2.96 -20.75 -8.23
N CYS A 164 -1.85 -20.00 -8.18
CA CYS A 164 -1.70 -18.78 -8.97
C CYS A 164 -1.65 -19.08 -10.47
N ASP A 165 -0.96 -20.15 -10.87
CA ASP A 165 -0.89 -20.60 -12.27
C ASP A 165 -2.31 -20.93 -12.78
N TYR A 166 -3.06 -21.73 -12.01
CA TYR A 166 -4.44 -22.06 -12.34
C TYR A 166 -5.35 -20.82 -12.42
N ALA A 167 -5.21 -19.88 -11.48
CA ALA A 167 -5.98 -18.64 -11.51
C ALA A 167 -5.62 -17.75 -12.70
N TYR A 168 -4.34 -17.69 -13.07
CA TYR A 168 -3.87 -16.96 -14.24
C TYR A 168 -4.44 -17.53 -15.54
N ASP A 169 -4.44 -18.86 -15.67
CA ASP A 169 -5.02 -19.54 -16.84
C ASP A 169 -6.54 -19.31 -16.94
N LEU A 170 -7.25 -19.31 -15.81
CA LEU A 170 -8.69 -19.01 -15.77
C LEU A 170 -9.04 -17.57 -16.17
N MET A 171 -8.11 -16.63 -16.04
CA MET A 171 -8.34 -15.25 -16.46
C MET A 171 -8.23 -15.09 -17.98
N ASP A 172 -7.55 -16.00 -18.68
CA ASP A 172 -7.41 -15.95 -20.14
C ASP A 172 -6.96 -14.55 -20.61
N ASP A 173 -7.74 -13.90 -21.49
CA ASP A 173 -7.50 -12.53 -21.98
C ASP A 173 -8.19 -11.43 -21.15
N TYR A 174 -8.84 -11.77 -20.03
CA TYR A 174 -9.62 -10.82 -19.23
C TYR A 174 -8.76 -9.99 -18.28
N TRP A 175 -8.74 -8.68 -18.50
CA TRP A 175 -8.07 -7.75 -17.58
C TRP A 175 -8.81 -7.68 -16.25
N GLY A 176 -8.08 -7.89 -15.15
CA GLY A 176 -8.69 -7.97 -13.83
C GLY A 176 -7.73 -8.41 -12.75
N ALA A 177 -8.29 -8.96 -11.67
CA ALA A 177 -7.52 -9.48 -10.55
C ALA A 177 -8.28 -10.62 -9.85
N ILE A 178 -7.53 -11.61 -9.36
CA ILE A 178 -8.05 -12.70 -8.53
C ILE A 178 -7.26 -12.75 -7.23
N VAL A 179 -7.98 -12.84 -6.11
CA VAL A 179 -7.40 -13.01 -4.78
C VAL A 179 -8.09 -14.18 -4.08
N MET A 180 -7.29 -15.09 -3.54
CA MET A 180 -7.78 -16.13 -2.64
C MET A 180 -7.10 -15.98 -1.28
N LEU A 181 -7.93 -15.94 -0.23
CA LEU A 181 -7.48 -15.78 1.15
C LEU A 181 -8.06 -16.87 2.04
N ASN A 182 -7.25 -17.35 2.98
CA ASN A 182 -7.72 -18.19 4.06
C ASN A 182 -8.38 -17.31 5.12
N TYR A 183 -9.72 -17.38 5.23
CA TYR A 183 -10.47 -16.54 6.16
C TYR A 183 -10.18 -16.81 7.64
N LYS A 184 -9.61 -17.98 7.98
CA LYS A 184 -9.27 -18.34 9.37
C LYS A 184 -7.90 -17.82 9.78
N THR A 185 -6.91 -17.88 8.89
CA THR A 185 -5.52 -17.52 9.18
C THR A 185 -5.14 -16.12 8.67
N GLY A 186 -5.88 -15.58 7.70
CA GLY A 186 -5.55 -14.35 6.99
C GLY A 186 -4.48 -14.53 5.90
N GLU A 187 -4.01 -15.77 5.66
CA GLU A 187 -3.00 -16.05 4.64
C GLU A 187 -3.56 -15.80 3.24
N ILE A 188 -2.80 -15.08 2.42
CA ILE A 188 -3.09 -14.94 0.98
C ILE A 188 -2.51 -16.17 0.29
N LEU A 189 -3.39 -16.95 -0.33
CA LEU A 189 -3.06 -18.19 -1.04
C LEU A 189 -2.83 -17.95 -2.53
N CYS A 190 -3.56 -17.00 -3.12
CA CYS A 190 -3.41 -16.62 -4.52
C CYS A 190 -3.62 -15.12 -4.68
N SER A 191 -2.82 -14.49 -5.53
CA SER A 191 -2.93 -13.07 -5.86
C SER A 191 -2.42 -12.85 -7.28
N VAL A 192 -3.33 -12.81 -8.24
CA VAL A 192 -3.03 -12.62 -9.68
C VAL A 192 -3.65 -11.32 -10.15
N SER A 193 -2.94 -10.59 -11.01
CA SER A 193 -3.39 -9.34 -11.62
C SER A 193 -3.06 -9.39 -13.10
N GLN A 194 -4.03 -9.13 -13.98
CA GLN A 194 -3.82 -9.05 -15.43
C GLN A 194 -4.17 -7.66 -15.98
N PRO A 195 -3.45 -7.16 -17.01
CA PRO A 195 -2.27 -7.73 -17.68
C PRO A 195 -1.04 -7.92 -16.77
N THR A 196 -0.20 -8.90 -17.13
CA THR A 196 1.05 -9.28 -16.46
C THR A 196 2.28 -8.93 -17.30
N PHE A 197 3.46 -9.11 -16.73
CA PHE A 197 4.74 -9.02 -17.43
C PHE A 197 5.66 -10.17 -17.01
N ASP A 198 6.71 -10.44 -17.78
CA ASP A 198 7.73 -11.42 -17.37
C ASP A 198 8.94 -10.66 -16.79
N PRO A 199 9.25 -10.81 -15.47
CA PRO A 199 10.32 -10.07 -14.81
C PRO A 199 11.72 -10.36 -15.37
N ASN A 200 11.91 -11.44 -16.15
CA ASN A 200 13.18 -11.70 -16.84
C ASN A 200 13.50 -10.67 -17.93
N TYR A 201 12.49 -9.99 -18.49
CA TYR A 201 12.66 -9.00 -19.56
C TYR A 201 12.45 -7.57 -19.05
N MET A 202 12.63 -7.34 -17.75
CA MET A 202 12.40 -6.02 -17.14
C MET A 202 13.31 -4.94 -17.72
N GLU A 203 14.57 -5.28 -18.04
CA GLU A 203 15.50 -4.37 -18.71
C GLU A 203 14.97 -3.93 -20.07
N ASP A 204 14.57 -4.89 -20.92
CA ASP A 204 14.01 -4.62 -22.24
C ASP A 204 12.74 -3.75 -22.19
N TYR A 205 11.87 -3.97 -21.20
CA TYR A 205 10.68 -3.14 -20.99
C TYR A 205 11.03 -1.70 -20.59
N ILE A 206 12.06 -1.51 -19.76
CA ILE A 206 12.51 -0.18 -19.33
C ILE A 206 13.19 0.57 -20.49
N GLU A 207 13.98 -0.15 -21.30
CA GLU A 207 14.67 0.41 -22.46
C GLU A 207 13.74 0.64 -23.66
N GLY A 208 12.51 0.10 -23.61
CA GLY A 208 11.54 0.19 -24.69
C GLY A 208 11.89 -0.68 -25.89
N THR A 209 12.80 -1.65 -25.72
CA THR A 209 13.16 -2.63 -26.76
C THR A 209 12.18 -3.79 -26.82
N ARG A 210 11.27 -3.89 -25.84
CA ARG A 210 10.17 -4.84 -25.80
C ARG A 210 8.86 -4.17 -25.42
N GLU A 211 7.79 -4.53 -26.13
CA GLU A 211 6.45 -4.00 -25.84
C GLU A 211 5.88 -4.55 -24.53
N LEU A 212 5.20 -3.68 -23.80
CA LEU A 212 4.55 -3.95 -22.53
C LEU A 212 3.09 -3.51 -22.61
N ALA A 213 2.17 -4.41 -22.27
CA ALA A 213 0.75 -4.08 -22.26
C ALA A 213 0.47 -2.89 -21.32
N ALA A 214 -0.51 -2.06 -21.69
CA ALA A 214 -0.87 -0.89 -20.90
C ALA A 214 -1.23 -1.28 -19.46
N SER A 215 -0.66 -0.55 -18.48
CA SER A 215 -0.89 -0.79 -17.05
C SER A 215 -0.50 -2.21 -16.58
N ALA A 216 0.37 -2.93 -17.28
CA ALA A 216 0.84 -4.26 -16.88
C ALA A 216 1.66 -4.25 -15.57
N MET A 217 2.33 -3.15 -15.24
CA MET A 217 3.06 -3.01 -13.96
C MET A 217 2.13 -2.70 -12.77
N VAL A 218 0.87 -2.33 -13.02
CA VAL A 218 -0.07 -2.00 -11.95
C VAL A 218 -0.63 -3.28 -11.35
N ASN A 219 -0.42 -3.45 -10.05
CA ASN A 219 -1.03 -4.54 -9.30
C ASN A 219 -2.50 -4.18 -8.99
N ARG A 220 -3.43 -4.72 -9.77
CA ARG A 220 -4.87 -4.45 -9.63
C ARG A 220 -5.47 -4.98 -8.34
N VAL A 221 -4.87 -5.99 -7.71
CA VAL A 221 -5.29 -6.52 -6.40
C VAL A 221 -5.18 -5.44 -5.32
N THR A 222 -4.10 -4.68 -5.31
CA THR A 222 -3.76 -3.77 -4.21
C THR A 222 -3.89 -2.29 -4.57
N MET A 223 -3.72 -1.95 -5.85
CA MET A 223 -3.73 -0.57 -6.35
C MET A 223 -5.02 -0.23 -7.10
N GLY A 224 -5.81 -1.23 -7.48
CA GLY A 224 -7.06 -1.05 -8.19
C GLY A 224 -8.15 -0.46 -7.30
N LYS A 225 -8.89 0.51 -7.82
CA LYS A 225 -10.10 1.06 -7.19
C LYS A 225 -11.27 0.81 -8.12
N TYR A 226 -12.12 -0.14 -7.74
CA TYR A 226 -13.25 -0.58 -8.53
C TYR A 226 -14.55 -0.30 -7.79
N THR A 227 -15.61 0.00 -8.53
CA THR A 227 -16.95 0.07 -7.96
C THR A 227 -17.38 -1.33 -7.51
N PRO A 228 -17.64 -1.57 -6.20
CA PRO A 228 -17.91 -2.92 -5.71
C PRO A 228 -19.26 -3.48 -6.17
N GLY A 229 -20.17 -2.62 -6.64
CA GLY A 229 -21.50 -3.02 -7.11
C GLY A 229 -22.29 -3.82 -6.08
N SER A 230 -22.98 -4.87 -6.52
CA SER A 230 -23.81 -5.71 -5.66
C SER A 230 -23.05 -6.40 -4.52
N THR A 231 -21.72 -6.59 -4.63
CA THR A 231 -20.93 -7.19 -3.53
C THR A 231 -20.95 -6.32 -2.26
N PHE A 232 -21.12 -5.01 -2.39
CA PHE A 232 -21.22 -4.08 -1.27
C PHE A 232 -22.55 -4.19 -0.51
N LYS A 233 -23.60 -4.74 -1.13
CA LYS A 233 -24.92 -4.90 -0.48
C LYS A 233 -24.84 -5.74 0.79
N THR A 234 -23.88 -6.66 0.90
CA THR A 234 -23.63 -7.42 2.14
C THR A 234 -23.26 -6.50 3.30
N VAL A 235 -22.45 -5.46 3.06
CA VAL A 235 -22.10 -4.46 4.08
C VAL A 235 -23.33 -3.64 4.46
N THR A 236 -24.12 -3.22 3.48
CA THR A 236 -25.39 -2.50 3.71
C THR A 236 -26.38 -3.35 4.51
N LEU A 237 -26.49 -4.65 4.22
CA LEU A 237 -27.33 -5.60 4.94
C LEU A 237 -26.89 -5.73 6.40
N ILE A 238 -25.58 -5.87 6.66
CA ILE A 238 -25.07 -5.94 8.03
C ILE A 238 -25.39 -4.64 8.80
N ALA A 239 -25.28 -3.48 8.16
CA ALA A 239 -25.66 -2.21 8.77
C ALA A 239 -27.17 -2.17 9.08
N ALA A 240 -28.01 -2.61 8.16
CA ALA A 240 -29.45 -2.71 8.38
C ALA A 240 -29.77 -3.61 9.59
N LEU A 241 -29.21 -4.82 9.66
CA LEU A 241 -29.42 -5.76 10.77
C LEU A 241 -28.98 -5.19 12.12
N ARG A 242 -27.94 -4.35 12.16
CA ARG A 242 -27.42 -3.77 13.40
C ARG A 242 -28.19 -2.54 13.86
N TYR A 243 -28.65 -1.72 12.92
CA TYR A 243 -29.13 -0.36 13.23
C TYR A 243 -30.60 -0.13 12.92
N LEU A 244 -31.30 -1.02 12.22
CA LEU A 244 -32.73 -0.93 11.97
C LEU A 244 -33.50 -1.85 12.93
N PRO A 245 -34.22 -1.29 13.93
CA PRO A 245 -35.00 -2.09 14.86
C PRO A 245 -36.11 -2.85 14.14
N GLY A 246 -36.24 -4.13 14.48
CA GLY A 246 -37.28 -5.00 13.96
C GLY A 246 -37.14 -5.33 12.47
N VAL A 247 -35.95 -5.19 11.87
CA VAL A 247 -35.76 -5.38 10.42
C VAL A 247 -35.91 -6.84 10.00
N THR A 248 -35.62 -7.79 10.90
CA THR A 248 -35.75 -9.23 10.67
C THR A 248 -37.19 -9.70 10.62
N GLU A 249 -38.12 -8.94 11.20
CA GLU A 249 -39.55 -9.22 11.21
C GLU A 249 -40.30 -8.50 10.08
N ARG A 250 -39.61 -7.63 9.32
CA ARG A 250 -40.20 -6.92 8.18
C ARG A 250 -40.24 -7.82 6.95
N THR A 251 -41.34 -7.74 6.22
CA THR A 251 -41.45 -8.29 4.87
C THR A 251 -41.23 -7.17 3.86
N PHE A 252 -40.38 -7.40 2.88
CA PHE A 252 -40.11 -6.47 1.79
C PHE A 252 -40.63 -7.07 0.49
N ASP A 253 -41.50 -6.33 -0.19
CA ASP A 253 -41.95 -6.70 -1.54
C ASP A 253 -40.97 -6.13 -2.57
N CYS A 254 -40.58 -6.96 -3.54
CA CYS A 254 -39.63 -6.61 -4.57
C CYS A 254 -40.35 -6.59 -5.93
N SER A 255 -40.97 -5.46 -6.24
CA SER A 255 -41.69 -5.20 -7.49
C SER A 255 -40.76 -4.86 -8.67
N GLY A 256 -39.43 -5.01 -8.52
CA GLY A 256 -38.43 -4.71 -9.55
C GLY A 256 -37.97 -3.25 -9.59
N ALA A 257 -38.87 -2.28 -9.40
CA ALA A 257 -38.54 -0.85 -9.41
C ALA A 257 -39.11 -0.11 -8.19
N LEU A 258 -38.41 0.94 -7.77
CA LEU A 258 -38.84 1.88 -6.74
C LEU A 258 -38.79 3.30 -7.30
N VAL A 259 -39.88 4.05 -7.15
CA VAL A 259 -39.96 5.42 -7.65
C VAL A 259 -39.70 6.41 -6.53
N PHE A 260 -38.80 7.36 -6.77
CA PHE A 260 -38.46 8.43 -5.85
C PHE A 260 -38.71 9.78 -6.51
N ASP A 261 -39.32 10.69 -5.76
CA ASP A 261 -39.46 12.07 -6.20
C ASP A 261 -38.07 12.74 -6.30
N LYS A 262 -37.75 13.31 -7.46
CA LYS A 262 -36.41 13.86 -7.75
C LYS A 262 -36.07 15.08 -6.89
N GLN A 263 -37.05 15.86 -6.45
CA GLN A 263 -36.83 17.11 -5.72
C GLN A 263 -36.77 16.89 -4.21
N THR A 264 -37.59 15.97 -3.72
CA THR A 264 -37.78 15.72 -2.28
C THR A 264 -37.10 14.44 -1.79
N GLY A 265 -36.69 13.54 -2.70
CA GLY A 265 -36.11 12.24 -2.39
C GLY A 265 -37.09 11.27 -1.72
N LYS A 266 -38.39 11.60 -1.70
CA LYS A 266 -39.40 10.79 -1.03
C LYS A 266 -39.83 9.62 -1.92
N PHE A 267 -39.97 8.45 -1.32
CA PHE A 267 -40.52 7.27 -1.99
C PHE A 267 -41.99 7.50 -2.37
N LEU A 268 -42.33 7.17 -3.61
CA LEU A 268 -43.68 7.26 -4.18
C LEU A 268 -44.22 5.84 -4.41
N PRO A 269 -45.03 5.30 -3.48
CA PRO A 269 -45.72 4.03 -3.71
C PRO A 269 -46.75 4.19 -4.85
N ASP A 270 -46.96 3.12 -5.62
CA ASP A 270 -48.00 3.00 -6.65
C ASP A 270 -47.80 3.79 -7.96
N VAL A 271 -46.58 4.26 -8.23
CA VAL A 271 -46.24 4.78 -9.56
C VAL A 271 -45.74 3.63 -10.43
N ALA A 272 -46.52 3.27 -11.44
CA ALA A 272 -46.12 2.29 -12.45
C ALA A 272 -44.91 2.82 -13.22
N VAL A 273 -43.84 2.03 -13.26
CA VAL A 273 -42.66 2.31 -14.07
C VAL A 273 -42.87 1.62 -15.42
N ASP A 274 -42.93 2.39 -16.49
CA ASP A 274 -42.77 1.86 -17.85
C ASP A 274 -41.29 1.53 -18.05
N ASP A 275 -40.99 0.24 -18.00
CA ASP A 275 -39.64 -0.33 -18.05
C ASP A 275 -39.20 -0.73 -19.47
N SER A 276 -40.02 -0.44 -20.48
CA SER A 276 -39.73 -0.77 -21.89
C SER A 276 -38.42 -0.15 -22.41
N GLU A 277 -38.10 1.08 -22.00
CA GLU A 277 -36.82 1.74 -22.34
C GLU A 277 -35.62 1.10 -21.63
N PHE A 278 -35.77 0.67 -20.38
CA PHE A 278 -34.69 0.02 -19.63
C PHE A 278 -34.37 -1.36 -20.20
N VAL A 279 -35.38 -2.14 -20.57
CA VAL A 279 -35.22 -3.44 -21.22
C VAL A 279 -34.44 -3.30 -22.54
N GLN A 280 -34.80 -2.33 -23.38
CA GLN A 280 -34.06 -2.05 -24.62
C GLN A 280 -32.59 -1.66 -24.37
N SER A 281 -32.30 -0.90 -23.31
CA SER A 281 -30.92 -0.53 -22.95
C SER A 281 -30.09 -1.71 -22.44
N SER A 282 -30.73 -2.70 -21.81
CA SER A 282 -30.05 -3.91 -21.30
C SER A 282 -29.80 -4.98 -22.37
N GLU A 283 -30.54 -4.92 -23.49
CA GLU A 283 -30.31 -5.76 -24.67
C GLU A 283 -29.20 -5.22 -25.59
N GLN A 284 -28.80 -3.95 -25.42
CA GLN A 284 -27.59 -3.44 -26.04
C GLN A 284 -26.37 -4.06 -25.36
N ALA A 285 -25.67 -4.93 -26.09
CA ALA A 285 -24.40 -5.50 -25.67
C ALA A 285 -23.48 -4.39 -25.17
N TYR A 286 -22.93 -4.58 -23.97
CA TYR A 286 -21.94 -3.68 -23.39
C TYR A 286 -20.74 -3.57 -24.34
N ASP A 287 -20.62 -2.42 -25.00
CA ASP A 287 -19.58 -2.11 -25.98
C ASP A 287 -18.31 -1.70 -25.23
N ARG A 288 -17.45 -2.70 -25.03
CA ARG A 288 -16.21 -2.63 -24.25
C ARG A 288 -15.24 -1.57 -24.78
N ASP A 289 -15.39 -1.17 -26.04
CA ASP A 289 -14.48 -0.25 -26.75
C ASP A 289 -14.83 1.22 -26.49
N LYS A 290 -16.01 1.52 -25.91
CA LYS A 290 -16.47 2.90 -25.68
C LYS A 290 -15.93 3.58 -24.43
N GLU A 291 -15.32 2.85 -23.48
CA GLU A 291 -14.72 3.46 -22.28
C GLU A 291 -13.22 3.81 -22.41
N GLY A 292 -12.63 3.71 -23.60
CA GLY A 292 -11.36 4.38 -23.89
C GLY A 292 -10.11 3.68 -23.33
N ALA A 293 -10.02 2.36 -23.54
CA ALA A 293 -8.73 1.73 -23.78
C ALA A 293 -8.78 1.19 -25.21
N GLU A 294 -8.14 1.89 -26.16
CA GLU A 294 -7.89 1.31 -27.48
C GLU A 294 -7.15 -0.02 -27.26
N ASP A 295 -7.83 -1.09 -27.68
CA ASP A 295 -7.31 -2.44 -27.76
C ASP A 295 -6.27 -2.50 -28.88
N THR A 296 -5.05 -2.00 -28.61
CA THR A 296 -3.89 -2.39 -29.39
C THR A 296 -3.41 -3.73 -28.84
N GLY A 297 -4.18 -4.78 -29.14
CA GLY A 297 -3.81 -6.16 -28.88
C GLY A 297 -2.41 -6.41 -29.43
N ALA A 298 -1.44 -6.54 -28.53
CA ALA A 298 -0.16 -7.14 -28.85
C ALA A 298 -0.36 -8.65 -28.85
N GLU A 299 -0.97 -9.18 -29.91
CA GLU A 299 -0.75 -10.58 -30.31
C GLU A 299 0.75 -10.72 -30.63
N PRO A 300 1.49 -11.63 -29.99
CA PRO A 300 2.78 -12.02 -30.52
C PRO A 300 2.54 -12.94 -31.72
N ASP A 301 2.82 -12.44 -32.93
CA ASP A 301 3.09 -13.30 -34.08
C ASP A 301 4.20 -14.29 -33.68
N THR A 302 3.84 -15.58 -33.67
CA THR A 302 4.66 -16.81 -33.65
C THR A 302 6.05 -16.77 -33.02
#